data_AF-A0ABD6IP19-F1
#
_entry.id   AF-A0ABD6IP19-F1
#
_cell.length_a   1.000
_cell.length_b   1.000
_cell.length_c   1.000
_cell.angle_alpha   90.00
_cell.angle_beta   90.00
_cell.angle_gamma   90.00
#
_symmetry.space_group_name_H-M   'P 1'
#
loop_
_entity.id
_entity.type
_entity.pdbx_description
1 polymer ?
#
loop_
_entity_poly.entity_id
_entity_poly.type
_entity_poly.pdbx_seq_one_letter_code
_entity_poly.pdbx_strand_id
1 'polypeptide(L)' 'AFLAAGTAVGAAPVPGGFAVDAALVWTLVAFGAEPAPATATVIGYRVVTDWLPLLPGALVLSALIRAKVL' A
#
# COMPACT_ATOMS: atom_id res chain seq x y z
N ALA A 1 18.45 2.74 12.41
CA ALA A 1 16.98 2.72 12.56
C ALA A 1 16.29 2.26 11.28
N PHE A 2 16.39 3.00 10.16
CA PHE A 2 15.74 2.67 8.88
C PHE A 2 16.08 1.27 8.33
N LEU A 3 17.36 0.88 8.41
CA LEU A 3 17.81 -0.44 7.94
C LEU A 3 17.33 -1.61 8.81
N ALA A 4 17.22 -1.41 10.13
CA ALA A 4 16.72 -2.43 11.06
C ALA A 4 15.20 -2.65 10.91
N ALA A 5 14.46 -1.57 10.61
CA ALA A 5 13.05 -1.65 10.23
C ALA A 5 12.88 -2.41 8.89
N GLY A 6 13.75 -2.14 7.90
CA GLY A 6 13.75 -2.86 6.62
C GLY A 6 14.00 -4.36 6.75
N THR A 7 14.91 -4.79 7.64
CA THR A 7 15.17 -6.23 7.87
C THR A 7 14.04 -6.92 8.64
N ALA A 8 13.37 -6.24 9.56
CA ALA A 8 12.22 -6.80 10.28
C ALA A 8 11.01 -7.01 9.36
N VAL A 9 10.79 -6.09 8.41
CA VAL A 9 9.76 -6.22 7.37
C VAL A 9 10.11 -7.32 6.36
N GLY A 10 11.39 -7.47 6.00
CA GLY A 10 11.84 -8.51 5.06
C GLY A 10 11.74 -9.95 5.58
N ALA A 11 11.60 -10.14 6.90
CA ALA A 11 11.51 -11.46 7.53
C ALA A 11 10.08 -11.99 7.64
N ALA A 12 9.07 -11.16 7.44
CA ALA A 12 7.67 -11.60 7.47
C ALA A 12 7.32 -12.22 6.10
N PRO A 13 6.83 -13.47 6.03
CA PRO A 13 6.31 -14.07 4.80
C PRO A 13 4.94 -13.47 4.46
N VAL A 14 4.93 -12.16 4.22
CA VAL A 14 3.77 -11.34 3.91
C VAL A 14 4.15 -10.54 2.67
N PRO A 15 3.28 -10.44 1.64
CA PRO A 15 3.58 -9.60 0.48
C PRO A 15 4.01 -8.21 0.98
N GLY A 16 5.16 -7.71 0.53
CA GLY A 16 5.85 -6.59 1.19
C GLY A 16 4.98 -5.35 1.41
N GLY A 17 3.96 -5.13 0.56
CA GLY A 17 2.97 -4.08 0.76
C GLY A 17 2.23 -4.16 2.11
N PHE A 18 1.70 -5.33 2.48
CA PHE A 18 0.93 -5.46 3.73
C PHE A 18 1.79 -5.40 4.98
N ALA A 19 3.04 -5.90 4.92
CA ALA A 19 3.97 -5.79 6.04
C ALA A 19 4.38 -4.33 6.29
N VAL A 20 4.60 -3.55 5.23
CA VAL A 20 4.87 -2.12 5.31
C VAL A 20 3.66 -1.35 5.86
N ASP A 21 2.44 -1.69 5.41
CA ASP A 21 1.22 -1.05 5.90
C ASP A 21 1.03 -1.26 7.41
N ALA A 22 1.22 -2.50 7.87
CA ALA A 22 1.14 -2.83 9.29
C ALA A 22 2.19 -2.06 10.11
N ALA A 23 3.43 -1.95 9.61
CA ALA A 23 4.48 -1.18 10.27
C ALA A 23 4.16 0.32 10.33
N LEU A 24 3.53 0.86 9.28
CA LEU A 24 3.19 2.28 9.21
C LEU A 24 2.03 2.63 10.14
N VAL A 25 0.97 1.81 10.17
CA VAL A 25 -0.12 1.93 11.16
C VAL A 25 0.44 1.82 12.57
N TRP A 26 1.27 0.82 12.84
CA TRP A 26 1.88 0.63 14.17
C TRP A 26 2.69 1.86 14.58
N THR A 27 3.49 2.42 13.68
CA THR A 27 4.29 3.62 13.95
C THR A 27 3.40 4.81 14.28
N LEU A 28 2.35 5.08 13.49
CA LEU A 28 1.41 6.17 13.77
C LEU A 28 0.76 6.04 15.15
N VAL A 29 0.32 4.83 15.51
CA VAL A 29 -0.26 4.57 16.83
C VAL A 29 0.77 4.72 17.94
N ALA A 30 1.99 4.23 17.74
CA ALA A 30 3.08 4.37 18.70
C ALA A 30 3.45 5.84 18.99
N PHE A 31 3.25 6.74 18.02
CA PHE A 31 3.43 8.18 18.16
C PHE A 31 2.16 8.95 18.57
N GLY A 32 1.09 8.25 18.97
CA GLY A 32 -0.09 8.84 19.61
C GLY A 32 -1.30 9.05 18.71
N ALA A 33 -1.30 8.54 17.47
CA ALA A 33 -2.51 8.53 16.66
C ALA A 33 -3.52 7.49 17.18
N GLU A 34 -4.81 7.79 17.11
CA GLU A 34 -5.84 6.77 17.37
C GLU A 34 -5.77 5.67 16.28
N PRO A 35 -6.03 4.39 16.62
CA PRO A 35 -5.90 3.28 15.67
C PRO A 35 -6.77 3.42 14.42
N ALA A 36 -8.02 3.84 14.57
CA ALA A 36 -8.95 3.99 13.45
C ALA A 36 -8.49 5.03 12.41
N PRO A 37 -8.17 6.29 12.78
CA PRO A 37 -7.66 7.26 11.82
C PRO A 37 -6.27 6.88 11.29
N ALA A 38 -5.40 6.24 12.09
CA ALA A 38 -4.11 5.76 11.61
C ALA A 38 -4.28 4.76 10.45
N THR A 39 -5.16 3.76 10.60
CA THR A 39 -5.48 2.81 9.53
C THR A 39 -6.11 3.51 8.32
N ALA A 40 -7.04 4.45 8.54
CA ALA A 40 -7.67 5.19 7.45
C ALA A 40 -6.64 6.02 6.64
N THR A 41 -5.65 6.63 7.30
CA THR A 41 -4.57 7.37 6.63
C THR A 41 -3.73 6.46 5.75
N VAL A 42 -3.37 5.25 6.22
CA VAL A 42 -2.59 4.29 5.40
C VAL A 42 -3.36 3.82 4.19
N ILE A 43 -4.66 3.55 4.34
CA ILE A 43 -5.54 3.20 3.21
C ILE A 43 -5.64 4.38 2.22
N GLY A 44 -5.85 5.60 2.72
CA GLY A 44 -5.90 6.80 1.88
C GLY A 44 -4.60 7.02 1.10
N TYR A 45 -3.46 6.83 1.77
CA TYR A 45 -2.14 6.87 1.14
C TYR A 45 -2.02 5.86 -0.02
N ARG A 46 -2.38 4.59 0.20
CA ARG A 46 -2.39 3.53 -0.83
C ARG A 46 -3.26 3.87 -2.03
N VAL A 47 -4.45 4.41 -1.78
CA VAL A 47 -5.37 4.82 -2.85
C VAL A 47 -4.72 5.88 -3.74
N VAL A 48 -4.03 6.85 -3.13
CA VAL A 48 -3.40 7.96 -3.87
C VAL A 48 -2.12 7.55 -4.58
N THR A 49 -1.26 6.73 -3.96
CA THR A 49 0.06 6.41 -4.53
C THR A 49 0.06 5.22 -5.45
N ASP A 50 -0.81 4.24 -5.23
CA ASP A 50 -0.75 2.96 -5.94
C ASP A 50 -1.95 2.80 -6.86
N TRP A 51 -3.16 2.99 -6.34
CA TRP A 51 -4.39 2.70 -7.09
C TRP A 51 -4.69 3.79 -8.11
N LEU A 52 -4.62 5.07 -7.71
CA LEU A 52 -4.92 6.19 -8.60
C LEU A 52 -4.01 6.22 -9.85
N PRO A 53 -2.69 5.99 -9.75
CA PRO A 53 -1.83 5.89 -10.94
C PRO A 53 -2.01 4.60 -11.74
N LEU A 54 -2.46 3.51 -11.11
CA LEU A 54 -2.71 2.22 -11.79
C LEU A 54 -4.02 2.24 -12.60
N LEU A 55 -5.04 2.97 -12.15
CA LEU A 55 -6.34 3.09 -12.80
C LEU A 55 -6.27 3.38 -14.31
N PRO A 56 -5.57 4.41 -14.82
CA PRO A 56 -5.53 4.69 -16.25
C PRO A 56 -4.95 3.53 -17.05
N GLY A 57 -3.88 2.89 -16.57
CA GLY A 57 -3.30 1.71 -17.21
C GLY A 57 -4.25 0.52 -17.26
N ALA A 58 -4.92 0.23 -16.14
CA ALA A 58 -5.91 -0.84 -16.06
C ALA A 58 -7.12 -0.58 -16.98
N LEU A 59 -7.57 0.67 -17.09
CA LEU A 59 -8.66 1.06 -18.00
C LEU A 59 -8.26 0.89 -19.46
N VAL A 60 -7.06 1.32 -19.86
CA VAL A 60 -6.55 1.14 -21.23
C VAL A 60 -6.39 -0.33 -21.56
N LEU A 61 -5.76 -1.13 -20.68
CA LEU A 61 -5.62 -2.56 -20.88
C LEU A 61 -6.99 -3.24 -21.03
N SER A 62 -7.95 -2.89 -20.16
CA SER A 62 -9.32 -3.40 -20.23
C SER A 62 -10.01 -3.03 -21.54
N ALA A 63 -9.77 -1.82 -22.05
CA ALA A 63 -10.30 -1.39 -23.35
C ALA A 63 -9.69 -2.19 -24.51
N LEU A 64 -8.38 -2.44 -24.50
CA LEU A 64 -7.70 -3.23 -25.53
C LEU A 64 -8.20 -4.68 -25.57
N ILE A 65 -8.39 -5.31 -24.41
CA ILE A 65 -8.96 -6.66 -24.28
C ILE A 65 -10.40 -6.68 -24.82
N ARG A 66 -11.22 -5.68 -24.50
CA ARG A 66 -12.60 -5.57 -25.02
C ARG A 66 -12.62 -5.36 -26.53
N ALA A 67 -11.65 -4.63 -27.06
CA ALA A 67 -11.47 -4.39 -28.48
C ALA A 67 -10.87 -5.58 -29.25
N LYS A 68 -10.50 -6.69 -28.57
CA LYS A 68 -9.83 -7.86 -29.16
C LYS A 68 -8.51 -7.53 -29.87
N VAL A 69 -7.85 -6.46 -29.43
CA VAL A 69 -6.51 -6.08 -29.90
C VAL A 69 -5.45 -6.92 -29.19
N LEU A 70 -5.71 -7.27 -27.93
CA LEU A 70 -4.99 -8.24 -27.10
C LEU A 70 -5.93 -9.40 -26.79
#